data_AF-A0AAV7TGC4-F1
#
_entry.id   AF-A0AAV7TGC4-F1
#
_cell.length_a   1.000
_cell.length_b   1.000
_cell.length_c   1.000
_cell.angle_alpha   90.00
_cell.angle_beta   90.00
_cell.angle_gamma   90.00
#
_symmetry.space_group_name_H-M   'P 1'
#
loop_
_entity.id
_entity.type
_entity.pdbx_description
1 polymer ?
#
loop_
_entity_poly.entity_id
_entity_poly.type
_entity_poly.pdbx_seq_one_letter_code
_entity_poly.pdbx_strand_id
1 'polypeptide(L)'
;MEMYMGEESCFRDDTFMQLVPVVVKIFSSGAIKGDMLIGIAIAPFLHLTLPGTEYFKEIIFASTNDKSNLELLKWLQNEPDAFNWSGAAKVMCELEGKGNTWMEKQMALRQKIKQVLSCDVTKAYISSMFRPSKQILC
;
A
#
# COMPACT_ATOMS: atom_id res chain seq x y z
N MET A 1 8.86 14.90 14.34
CA MET A 1 9.01 13.46 14.57
C MET A 1 9.12 12.82 13.20
N GLU A 2 10.34 12.81 12.66
CA GLU A 2 10.61 12.12 11.39
C GLU A 2 10.70 10.63 11.71
N MET A 3 9.66 9.87 11.33
CA MET A 3 9.78 8.41 11.24
C MET A 3 10.70 8.11 10.06
N TYR A 4 12.02 8.19 10.30
CA TYR A 4 12.99 7.48 9.48
C TYR A 4 12.77 5.99 9.72
N MET A 5 11.97 5.40 8.84
CA MET A 5 11.68 3.98 8.79
C MET A 5 12.93 3.31 8.19
N GLY A 6 13.86 2.89 9.03
CA GLY A 6 14.99 2.07 8.60
C GLY A 6 14.49 0.71 8.10
N GLU A 7 15.21 0.11 7.15
CA GLU A 7 14.88 -1.17 6.50
C GLU A 7 14.55 -2.31 7.47
N GLU A 8 15.03 -2.24 8.72
CA GLU A 8 14.76 -3.25 9.74
C GLU A 8 13.78 -2.80 10.85
N SER A 9 13.60 -1.50 11.07
CA SER A 9 12.81 -1.00 12.22
C SER A 9 11.30 -1.00 11.94
N CYS A 10 10.89 -0.85 10.68
CA CYS A 10 9.48 -0.88 10.29
C CYS A 10 8.84 -2.27 10.44
N PHE A 11 9.64 -3.34 10.41
CA PHE A 11 9.17 -4.73 10.38
C PHE A 11 9.19 -5.44 11.74
N ARG A 12 9.86 -4.87 12.75
CA ARG A 12 10.02 -5.46 14.09
C ARG A 12 9.30 -4.70 15.20
N ASP A 13 8.32 -3.87 14.86
CA ASP A 13 7.36 -3.40 15.85
C ASP A 13 6.35 -4.53 16.12
N ASP A 14 6.12 -4.91 17.36
CA ASP A 14 5.16 -5.96 17.74
C ASP A 14 3.77 -5.70 17.15
N THR A 15 3.42 -4.42 16.94
CA THR A 15 2.18 -3.99 16.31
C THR A 15 2.09 -4.44 14.84
N PHE A 16 3.21 -4.36 14.11
CA PHE A 16 3.30 -4.77 12.71
C PHE A 16 3.05 -6.26 12.54
N MET A 17 3.69 -7.06 13.39
CA MET A 17 3.59 -8.51 13.36
C MET A 17 2.20 -9.02 13.74
N GLN A 18 1.44 -8.26 14.54
CA GLN A 18 0.05 -8.59 14.88
C GLN A 18 -0.94 -8.21 13.77
N LEU A 19 -0.74 -7.09 13.08
CA LEU A 19 -1.68 -6.60 12.06
C LEU A 19 -1.61 -7.42 10.76
N VAL A 20 -0.40 -7.79 10.34
CA VAL A 20 -0.16 -8.41 9.03
C VAL A 20 -0.96 -9.72 8.83
N PRO A 21 -0.95 -10.70 9.75
CA PRO A 21 -1.75 -11.92 9.61
C PRO A 21 -3.26 -11.66 9.53
N VAL A 22 -3.74 -10.63 10.24
CA VAL A 22 -5.16 -10.25 10.22
C VAL A 22 -5.54 -9.70 8.84
N VAL A 23 -4.73 -8.80 8.28
CA VAL A 23 -4.98 -8.22 6.96
C VAL A 23 -4.94 -9.28 5.86
N VAL A 24 -3.94 -10.17 5.89
CA VAL A 24 -3.87 -11.32 4.97
C VAL A 24 -5.14 -12.15 5.08
N LYS A 25 -5.56 -12.54 6.29
CA LYS A 25 -6.78 -13.33 6.49
C LYS A 25 -8.03 -12.63 5.95
N ILE A 26 -8.17 -11.33 6.19
CA ILE A 26 -9.34 -10.54 5.75
C ILE A 26 -9.46 -10.58 4.23
N PHE A 27 -8.41 -10.20 3.50
CA PHE A 27 -8.45 -10.21 2.03
C PHE A 27 -8.51 -11.63 1.48
N SER A 28 -7.67 -12.54 1.97
CA SER A 28 -7.58 -13.92 1.46
C SER A 28 -8.86 -14.72 1.66
N SER A 29 -9.75 -14.32 2.58
CA SER A 29 -11.09 -14.89 2.69
C SER A 29 -11.95 -14.72 1.43
N GLY A 30 -11.64 -13.73 0.58
CA GLY A 30 -12.42 -13.36 -0.60
C GLY A 30 -13.78 -12.73 -0.28
N ALA A 31 -14.11 -12.55 1.01
CA ALA A 31 -15.35 -11.93 1.45
C ALA A 31 -15.36 -10.43 1.18
N ILE A 32 -14.18 -9.79 1.21
CA ILE A 32 -13.98 -8.38 0.89
C ILE A 32 -13.38 -8.26 -0.52
N LYS A 33 -14.20 -7.78 -1.46
CA LYS A 33 -13.85 -7.60 -2.87
C LYS A 33 -14.69 -6.48 -3.47
N GLY A 34 -14.26 -5.91 -4.60
CA GLY A 34 -15.00 -4.86 -5.26
C GLY A 34 -14.27 -4.25 -6.45
N ASP A 35 -14.80 -3.17 -6.99
CA ASP A 35 -14.16 -2.47 -8.10
C ASP A 35 -12.95 -1.65 -7.61
N MET A 36 -13.09 -0.95 -6.47
CA MET A 36 -12.10 -0.01 -6.00
C MET A 36 -11.77 -0.20 -4.52
N LEU A 37 -10.48 -0.19 -4.20
CA LEU A 37 -9.96 -0.09 -2.84
C LEU A 37 -9.24 1.25 -2.67
N ILE A 38 -9.62 2.03 -1.66
CA ILE A 38 -8.93 3.29 -1.32
C ILE A 38 -8.14 3.08 -0.02
N GLY A 39 -6.82 3.06 -0.11
CA GLY A 39 -5.92 2.98 1.03
C GLY A 39 -5.58 4.38 1.56
N ILE A 40 -6.15 4.74 2.72
CA ILE A 40 -5.93 6.04 3.37
C ILE A 40 -4.83 5.94 4.43
N ALA A 41 -3.83 6.81 4.34
CA ALA A 41 -2.63 6.83 5.20
C ALA A 41 -1.78 5.53 5.14
N ILE A 42 -1.88 4.78 4.03
CA ILE A 42 -1.24 3.47 3.84
C ILE A 42 0.07 3.55 3.05
N ALA A 43 0.51 4.72 2.59
CA ALA A 43 1.74 4.83 1.78
C ALA A 43 2.99 4.16 2.41
N PRO A 44 3.30 4.29 3.73
CA PRO A 44 4.38 3.53 4.36
C PRO A 44 4.06 2.05 4.63
N PHE A 45 2.85 1.59 4.31
CA PHE A 45 2.34 0.24 4.54
C PHE A 45 1.74 -0.37 3.27
N LEU A 46 2.25 -0.04 2.08
CA LEU A 46 1.66 -0.46 0.80
C LEU A 46 1.47 -1.97 0.69
N HIS A 47 2.35 -2.75 1.32
CA HIS A 47 2.33 -4.21 1.32
C HIS A 47 1.03 -4.79 1.91
N LEU A 48 0.35 -4.06 2.81
CA LEU A 48 -0.95 -4.46 3.36
C LEU A 48 -2.04 -4.58 2.29
N THR A 49 -1.86 -3.96 1.13
CA THR A 49 -2.80 -4.06 0.01
C THR A 49 -2.47 -5.18 -0.99
N LEU A 50 -1.31 -5.85 -0.86
CA LEU A 50 -0.90 -6.93 -1.78
C LEU A 50 -1.94 -8.06 -1.85
N PRO A 51 -2.50 -8.56 -0.73
CA PRO A 51 -3.54 -9.59 -0.80
C PRO A 51 -4.83 -9.11 -1.50
N GLY A 52 -5.10 -7.81 -1.47
CA GLY A 52 -6.27 -7.21 -2.13
C GLY A 52 -6.18 -7.18 -3.67
N THR A 53 -4.99 -7.35 -4.25
CA THR A 53 -4.79 -7.26 -5.72
C THR A 53 -5.58 -8.28 -6.53
N GLU A 54 -5.95 -9.41 -5.93
CA GLU A 54 -6.81 -10.43 -6.55
C GLU A 54 -8.29 -10.06 -6.53
N TYR A 55 -8.69 -9.23 -5.58
CA TYR A 55 -10.10 -8.98 -5.25
C TYR A 55 -10.60 -7.60 -5.67
N PHE A 56 -9.68 -6.70 -6.02
CA PHE A 56 -9.98 -5.34 -6.45
C PHE A 56 -9.48 -5.06 -7.86
N LYS A 57 -10.29 -4.33 -8.65
CA LYS A 57 -9.90 -3.91 -10.01
C LYS A 57 -8.93 -2.74 -9.98
N GLU A 58 -9.14 -1.81 -9.07
CA GLU A 58 -8.38 -0.58 -8.93
C GLU A 58 -8.01 -0.31 -7.47
N ILE A 59 -6.83 0.26 -7.28
CA ILE A 59 -6.32 0.69 -5.98
C ILE A 59 -5.98 2.17 -6.08
N ILE A 60 -6.44 2.95 -5.11
CA ILE A 60 -6.05 4.34 -4.92
C ILE A 60 -5.31 4.44 -3.60
N PHE A 61 -4.13 5.04 -3.60
CA PHE A 61 -3.45 5.41 -2.37
C PHE A 61 -3.67 6.88 -2.07
N ALA A 62 -3.98 7.18 -0.82
CA ALA A 62 -4.12 8.54 -0.33
C ALA A 62 -3.27 8.72 0.93
N SER A 63 -2.39 9.73 0.95
CA SER A 63 -1.53 10.06 2.10
C SER A 63 -1.83 11.45 2.63
N THR A 64 -1.68 11.67 3.94
CA THR A 64 -1.70 13.02 4.54
C THR A 64 -0.36 13.74 4.43
N ASN A 65 0.71 13.01 4.07
CA ASN A 65 2.07 13.50 3.94
C ASN A 65 2.58 13.34 2.51
N ASP A 66 3.00 14.44 1.89
CA ASP A 66 3.51 14.47 0.52
C ASP A 66 4.82 13.68 0.35
N LYS A 67 5.67 13.59 1.40
CA LYS A 67 6.90 12.77 1.35
C LYS A 67 6.58 11.29 1.10
N SER A 68 5.51 10.77 1.73
CA SER A 68 5.11 9.37 1.55
C SER A 68 4.54 9.11 0.15
N ASN A 69 3.85 10.10 -0.44
CA ASN A 69 3.41 10.01 -1.82
C ASN A 69 4.59 9.98 -2.79
N LEU A 70 5.62 10.81 -2.55
CA LEU A 70 6.83 10.82 -3.37
C LEU A 70 7.52 9.46 -3.35
N GLU A 71 7.75 8.87 -2.18
CA GLU A 71 8.39 7.54 -2.08
C GLU A 71 7.58 6.44 -2.76
N LEU A 72 6.24 6.49 -2.67
CA LEU A 72 5.38 5.57 -3.40
C LEU A 72 5.50 5.77 -4.93
N LEU A 73 5.58 7.01 -5.39
CA LEU A 73 5.74 7.32 -6.81
C LEU A 73 7.09 6.90 -7.37
N LYS A 74 8.18 7.10 -6.61
CA LYS A 74 9.50 6.57 -6.96
C LYS A 74 9.46 5.07 -7.09
N TRP A 75 8.84 4.41 -6.10
CA TRP A 75 8.66 2.96 -6.15
C TRP A 75 7.90 2.59 -7.40
N LEU A 76 6.71 3.16 -7.67
CA LEU A 76 5.88 2.90 -8.85
C LEU A 76 6.63 3.07 -10.18
N GLN A 77 7.52 4.06 -10.27
CA GLN A 77 8.34 4.34 -11.46
C GLN A 77 9.61 3.49 -11.56
N ASN A 78 9.89 2.64 -10.57
CA ASN A 78 11.12 1.85 -10.46
C ASN A 78 12.38 2.74 -10.44
N GLU A 79 12.31 3.88 -9.75
CA GLU A 79 13.48 4.74 -9.57
C GLU A 79 14.58 4.01 -8.77
N PRO A 80 15.87 4.20 -9.10
CA PRO A 80 16.97 3.48 -8.45
C PRO A 80 17.09 3.73 -6.94
N ASP A 81 16.64 4.89 -6.45
CA ASP A 81 16.64 5.29 -5.05
C ASP A 81 15.31 5.00 -4.35
N ALA A 82 14.37 4.31 -5.01
CA ALA A 82 13.09 3.97 -4.42
C ALA A 82 13.25 3.00 -3.24
N PHE A 83 12.45 3.21 -2.19
CA PHE A 83 12.44 2.31 -1.04
C PHE A 83 12.15 0.85 -1.42
N ASN A 84 12.92 -0.08 -0.85
CA ASN A 84 12.81 -1.50 -1.13
C ASN A 84 11.74 -2.21 -0.27
N TRP A 85 10.53 -2.36 -0.81
CA TRP A 85 9.42 -3.05 -0.15
C TRP A 85 9.44 -4.59 -0.29
N SER A 86 10.51 -5.19 -0.82
CA SER A 86 10.55 -6.64 -1.09
C SER A 86 10.47 -7.49 0.18
N GLY A 87 11.09 -7.07 1.29
CA GLY A 87 11.02 -7.79 2.57
C GLY A 87 9.58 -7.94 3.08
N ALA A 88 8.84 -6.82 3.09
CA ALA A 88 7.42 -6.80 3.44
C ALA A 88 6.59 -7.72 2.55
N ALA A 89 6.82 -7.65 1.24
CA ALA A 89 6.07 -8.42 0.26
C ALA A 89 6.30 -9.93 0.43
N LYS A 90 7.54 -10.35 0.75
CA LYS A 90 7.85 -11.77 1.05
C LYS A 90 7.04 -12.27 2.24
N VAL A 91 7.03 -11.53 3.35
CA VAL A 91 6.25 -11.89 4.55
C VAL A 91 4.76 -12.01 4.22
N MET A 92 4.20 -11.06 3.47
CA MET A 92 2.79 -11.11 3.06
C MET A 92 2.49 -12.36 2.20
N CYS A 93 3.35 -12.69 1.24
CA CYS A 93 3.18 -13.84 0.36
C CYS A 93 3.31 -15.18 1.11
N GLU A 94 4.28 -15.29 2.02
CA GLU A 94 4.45 -16.47 2.87
C GLU A 94 3.21 -16.73 3.73
N LEU A 95 2.62 -15.68 4.30
CA LEU A 95 1.38 -15.79 5.08
C LEU A 95 0.15 -16.06 4.22
N GLU A 96 0.09 -15.54 3.00
CA GLU A 96 -1.03 -15.77 2.08
C GLU A 96 -1.06 -17.22 1.58
N GLY A 97 0.10 -17.88 1.43
CA GLY A 97 0.20 -19.31 1.17
C GLY A 97 -0.31 -19.78 -0.20
N LYS A 98 -0.48 -18.86 -1.16
CA LYS A 98 -1.06 -19.13 -2.50
C LYS A 98 -0.06 -19.46 -3.61
N GLY A 99 1.24 -19.50 -3.30
CA GLY A 99 2.28 -19.86 -4.26
C GLY A 99 2.70 -18.76 -5.24
N ASN A 100 2.06 -17.59 -5.24
CA ASN A 100 2.55 -16.43 -5.96
C ASN A 100 3.87 -15.92 -5.38
N THR A 101 4.77 -15.48 -6.25
CA THR A 101 6.01 -14.84 -5.81
C THR A 101 5.73 -13.41 -5.36
N TRP A 102 6.55 -12.92 -4.42
CA TRP A 102 6.49 -11.52 -3.99
C TRP A 102 6.68 -10.52 -5.14
N MET A 103 7.43 -10.90 -6.19
CA MET A 103 7.62 -10.10 -7.40
C MET A 103 6.34 -9.97 -8.20
N GLU A 104 5.64 -11.09 -8.46
CA GLU A 104 4.34 -11.08 -9.17
C GLU A 104 3.31 -10.23 -8.43
N LYS A 105 3.25 -10.34 -7.10
CA LYS A 105 2.32 -9.55 -6.28
C LYS A 105 2.64 -8.06 -6.30
N GLN A 106 3.92 -7.68 -6.23
CA GLN A 106 4.31 -6.28 -6.38
C GLN A 106 4.01 -5.73 -7.78
N MET A 107 4.26 -6.52 -8.83
CA MET A 107 3.91 -6.15 -10.21
C MET A 107 2.40 -5.96 -10.38
N ALA A 108 1.60 -6.89 -9.87
CA ALA A 108 0.14 -6.79 -9.87
C ALA A 108 -0.32 -5.53 -9.13
N LEU A 109 0.25 -5.25 -7.95
CA LEU A 109 -0.07 -4.05 -7.19
C LEU A 109 0.24 -2.77 -7.99
N ARG A 110 1.41 -2.67 -8.62
CA ARG A 110 1.77 -1.54 -9.48
C ARG A 110 0.75 -1.28 -10.59
N GLN A 111 0.29 -2.34 -11.26
CA GLN A 111 -0.70 -2.24 -12.34
C GLN A 111 -2.10 -1.81 -11.85
N LYS A 112 -2.45 -2.22 -10.62
CA LYS A 112 -3.74 -1.94 -9.99
C LYS A 112 -3.82 -0.54 -9.40
N ILE A 113 -2.68 0.03 -8.98
CA ILE A 113 -2.64 1.41 -8.48
C ILE A 113 -2.93 2.38 -9.64
N LYS A 114 -4.02 3.13 -9.53
CA LYS A 114 -4.42 4.12 -10.56
C LYS A 114 -4.11 5.55 -10.15
N GLN A 115 -4.12 5.85 -8.86
CA GLN A 115 -3.93 7.21 -8.36
C GLN A 115 -3.18 7.21 -7.02
N VAL A 116 -2.36 8.25 -6.85
CA VAL A 116 -1.71 8.60 -5.58
C VAL A 116 -2.15 10.02 -5.23
N LEU A 117 -2.97 10.13 -4.19
CA LEU A 117 -3.64 11.36 -3.77
C LEU A 117 -3.04 11.91 -2.48
N SER A 118 -3.06 13.24 -2.33
CA SER A 118 -2.92 13.85 -1.00
C SER A 118 -4.32 13.94 -0.36
N CYS A 119 -4.42 13.70 0.95
CA CYS A 119 -5.69 13.74 1.67
C CYS A 119 -5.57 14.44 3.01
N ASP A 120 -6.72 14.88 3.53
CA ASP A 120 -6.85 15.51 4.84
C ASP A 120 -7.99 14.82 5.61
N VAL A 121 -7.60 13.86 6.46
CA VAL A 121 -8.53 13.03 7.25
C VAL A 121 -9.33 13.84 8.27
N THR A 122 -8.96 15.10 8.54
CA THR A 122 -9.69 15.97 9.47
C THR A 122 -10.95 16.57 8.86
N LYS A 123 -11.12 16.43 7.54
CA LYS A 123 -12.28 16.93 6.82
C LYS A 123 -13.49 16.05 7.07
N ALA A 124 -14.62 16.69 7.38
CA ALA A 124 -15.87 16.00 7.73
C ALA A 124 -16.53 15.25 6.56
N TYR A 125 -16.21 15.62 5.32
CA TYR A 125 -16.81 15.03 4.12
C TYR A 125 -15.74 14.41 3.23
N ILE A 126 -16.01 13.20 2.74
CA ILE A 126 -15.16 12.46 1.78
C ILE A 126 -14.84 13.31 0.55
N SER A 127 -15.81 14.07 0.04
CA SER A 127 -15.63 14.96 -1.12
C SER A 127 -14.59 16.06 -0.88
N SER A 128 -14.38 16.46 0.38
CA SER A 128 -13.40 17.48 0.77
C SER A 128 -12.09 16.89 1.32
N MET A 129 -12.06 15.58 1.55
CA MET A 129 -10.92 14.87 2.12
C MET A 129 -9.78 14.76 1.11
N PHE A 130 -10.08 14.41 -0.14
CA PHE A 130 -9.06 14.22 -1.17
C PHE A 130 -8.72 15.54 -1.83
N ARG A 131 -7.43 15.82 -1.97
CA ARG A 131 -6.90 16.96 -2.71
C ARG A 131 -6.47 16.47 -4.09
N PRO A 132 -6.78 17.21 -5.17
CA PRO A 132 -6.25 16.91 -6.49
C PRO A 132 -4.72 16.83 -6.42
N SER A 133 -4.17 15.65 -6.69
CA SER A 133 -2.73 15.47 -6.73
C SER A 133 -2.21 16.03 -8.06
N LYS A 134 -1.07 16.72 -8.04
CA LYS A 134 -0.41 17.20 -9.28
C LYS A 134 0.22 16.06 -10.07
N GLN A 135 0.25 14.85 -9.53
CA GLN A 135 0.89 13.68 -10.11
C GLN A 135 -0.17 12.61 -10.37
N ILE A 136 -0.69 12.62 -11.59
CA ILE A 136 -1.49 11.52 -12.14
C ILE A 136 -0.49 10.52 -12.72
N LEU A 137 -0.56 9.26 -12.29
CA LEU A 137 0.13 8.18 -12.98
C LEU A 137 -0.64 7.90 -14.27
N CYS A 138 0.01 8.12 -15.41
CA CYS A 138 -0.51 7.77 -16.72
C CYS A 138 -0.57 6.25 -16.91
#